data_AF-A0A970T9I4-F1
#
_entry.id   AF-A0A970T9I4-F1
#
_cell.length_a   1.000
_cell.length_b   1.000
_cell.length_c   1.000
_cell.angle_alpha   90.00
_cell.angle_beta   90.00
_cell.angle_gamma   90.00
#
_symmetry.space_group_name_H-M   'P 1'
#
loop_
_entity.id
_entity.type
_entity.pdbx_description
1 polymer ?
#
loop_
_entity_poly.entity_id
_entity_poly.type
_entity_poly.pdbx_seq_one_letter_code
_entity_poly.pdbx_strand_id
1 'polypeptide(L)'
;MKSKSGIVYKSVRRVILTLVTGTFLLVYGCGTQNQLKKAWINQSEIKLQESFGAPTTIIERESDKIFIFEKQEELKSTEISQGKLALDPIMSPKVMKTERYIFTIREGIIIRTNFEEEYERY
;
A
#
# COMPACT_ATOMS: atom_id res chain seq x y z
N MET A 1 18.73 55.78 -6.04
CA MET A 1 18.06 54.96 -4.99
C MET A 1 17.38 53.76 -5.64
N LYS A 2 17.98 52.56 -5.59
CA LYS A 2 17.32 51.32 -6.04
C LYS A 2 16.60 50.68 -4.86
N SER A 3 15.28 50.55 -5.01
CA SER A 3 14.32 50.15 -4.00
C SER A 3 14.62 48.77 -3.41
N LYS A 4 14.93 48.71 -2.10
CA LYS A 4 15.23 47.47 -1.35
C LYS A 4 14.00 46.55 -1.19
N SER A 5 12.79 47.05 -1.45
CA SER A 5 11.54 46.28 -1.28
C SER A 5 11.31 45.23 -2.36
N GLY A 6 11.93 45.33 -3.54
CA GLY A 6 11.79 44.34 -4.62
C GLY A 6 12.55 43.03 -4.41
N ILE A 7 13.62 43.04 -3.62
CA ILE A 7 14.48 41.87 -3.38
C ILE A 7 13.84 40.95 -2.33
N VAL A 8 13.26 41.53 -1.28
CA VAL A 8 12.58 40.80 -0.20
C VAL A 8 11.36 40.04 -0.76
N TYR A 9 10.56 40.69 -1.61
CA TYR A 9 9.38 40.06 -2.21
C TYR A 9 9.71 38.86 -3.11
N LYS A 10 10.85 38.92 -3.81
CA LYS A 10 11.34 37.85 -4.69
C LYS A 10 11.84 36.64 -3.89
N SER A 11 12.45 36.88 -2.73
CA SER A 11 12.93 35.84 -1.82
C SER A 11 11.78 35.11 -1.12
N VAL A 12 10.81 35.88 -0.58
CA VAL A 12 9.62 35.32 0.08
C VAL A 12 8.75 34.53 -0.90
N ARG A 13 8.57 35.02 -2.14
CA ARG A 13 7.81 34.30 -3.19
C ARG A 13 8.49 32.99 -3.60
N ARG A 14 9.83 32.91 -3.60
CA ARG A 14 10.58 31.67 -3.87
C ARG A 14 10.44 30.65 -2.74
N VAL A 15 10.50 31.10 -1.48
CA VAL A 15 10.32 30.24 -0.29
C VAL A 15 8.90 29.68 -0.20
N ILE A 16 7.89 30.49 -0.51
CA ILE A 16 6.49 30.02 -0.59
C ILE A 16 6.34 29.02 -1.75
N LEU A 17 6.96 29.26 -2.90
CA LEU A 17 6.90 28.32 -4.03
C LEU A 17 7.53 26.96 -3.67
N THR A 18 8.68 26.94 -3.00
CA THR A 18 9.32 25.68 -2.58
C THR A 18 8.53 24.95 -1.50
N LEU A 19 7.90 25.65 -0.54
CA LEU A 19 7.05 25.05 0.49
C LEU A 19 5.76 24.43 -0.08
N VAL A 20 5.13 25.10 -1.07
CA VAL A 20 3.92 24.61 -1.74
C VAL A 20 4.23 23.41 -2.66
N THR A 21 5.39 23.42 -3.32
CA THR A 21 5.81 22.31 -4.20
C THR A 21 6.23 21.08 -3.38
N GLY A 22 6.86 21.29 -2.22
CA GLY A 22 7.27 20.21 -1.31
C GLY A 22 6.11 19.47 -0.66
N THR A 23 5.02 20.17 -0.32
CA THR A 23 3.81 19.54 0.25
C THR A 23 3.04 18.71 -0.78
N PHE A 24 3.13 19.04 -2.07
CA PHE A 24 2.46 18.28 -3.14
C PHE A 24 3.05 16.88 -3.34
N LEU A 25 4.36 16.68 -3.09
CA LEU A 25 5.02 15.39 -3.26
C LEU A 25 4.71 14.36 -2.16
N LEU A 26 4.26 14.81 -0.98
CA LEU A 26 3.97 13.92 0.15
C LEU A 26 2.62 13.19 0.04
N VAL A 27 1.78 13.56 -0.93
CA VAL A 27 0.42 13.00 -1.06
C VAL A 27 0.36 11.75 -1.95
N TYR A 28 1.47 11.36 -2.59
CA TYR A 28 1.51 10.26 -3.56
C TYR A 28 1.87 8.88 -2.96
N GLY A 29 1.90 8.74 -1.64
CA GLY A 29 1.99 7.44 -0.97
C GLY A 29 0.71 6.62 -1.14
N CYS A 30 0.43 6.14 -2.35
CA CYS A 30 -0.73 5.31 -2.67
C CYS A 30 -0.48 3.86 -2.25
N GLY A 31 -0.41 3.59 -0.95
CA GLY A 31 -0.27 2.23 -0.43
C GLY A 31 -1.47 1.34 -0.78
N THR A 32 -1.25 0.04 -0.93
CA THR A 32 -2.27 -1.00 -1.21
C THR A 32 -3.48 -0.86 -0.26
N GLN A 33 -3.23 -0.55 1.00
CA GLN A 33 -4.24 -0.28 2.02
C GLN A 33 -5.22 0.85 1.63
N ASN A 34 -4.72 1.94 1.05
CA ASN A 34 -5.54 3.09 0.66
C ASN A 34 -6.35 2.81 -0.61
N GLN A 35 -5.79 2.00 -1.51
CA GLN A 35 -6.49 1.53 -2.71
C GLN A 35 -7.64 0.59 -2.33
N LEU A 36 -7.39 -0.38 -1.44
CA LEU A 36 -8.41 -1.27 -0.87
C LEU A 36 -9.53 -0.48 -0.20
N LYS A 37 -9.16 0.51 0.63
CA LYS A 37 -10.12 1.37 1.30
C LYS A 37 -11.06 2.06 0.31
N LYS A 38 -10.51 2.66 -0.75
CA LYS A 38 -11.29 3.37 -1.77
C LYS A 38 -12.17 2.46 -2.60
N ALA A 39 -11.69 1.26 -2.91
CA ALA A 39 -12.40 0.32 -3.76
C ALA A 39 -13.56 -0.38 -3.03
N TRP A 40 -13.41 -0.67 -1.73
CA TRP A 40 -14.27 -1.63 -1.03
C TRP A 40 -15.10 -1.07 0.12
N ILE A 41 -14.75 0.08 0.72
CA ILE A 41 -15.61 0.66 1.76
C ILE A 41 -17.00 0.96 1.20
N ASN A 42 -18.03 0.64 1.99
CA ASN A 42 -19.46 0.76 1.64
C ASN A 42 -19.91 -0.14 0.49
N GLN A 43 -19.09 -1.09 0.03
CA GLN A 43 -19.54 -2.13 -0.90
C GLN A 43 -20.21 -3.27 -0.13
N SER A 44 -21.03 -4.04 -0.85
CA SER A 44 -21.69 -5.25 -0.33
C SER A 44 -20.71 -6.42 -0.23
N GLU A 45 -20.91 -7.28 0.76
CA GLU A 45 -20.20 -8.56 0.90
C GLU A 45 -20.40 -9.51 -0.29
N ILE A 46 -21.54 -9.44 -0.99
CA ILE A 46 -21.81 -10.28 -2.17
C ILE A 46 -20.81 -9.97 -3.28
N LYS A 47 -20.63 -8.68 -3.58
CA LYS A 47 -19.68 -8.21 -4.60
C LYS A 47 -18.23 -8.54 -4.22
N LEU A 48 -17.94 -8.56 -2.92
CA LEU A 48 -16.63 -8.97 -2.42
C LEU A 48 -16.37 -10.45 -2.71
N GLN A 49 -17.34 -11.32 -2.41
CA GLN A 49 -17.25 -12.76 -2.68
C GLN A 49 -17.24 -13.07 -4.19
N GLU A 50 -17.92 -12.29 -5.02
CA GLU A 50 -17.83 -12.42 -6.49
C GLU A 50 -16.40 -12.13 -7.00
N SER A 51 -15.69 -11.22 -6.35
CA SER A 51 -14.36 -10.76 -6.81
C SER A 51 -13.21 -11.56 -6.22
N PHE A 52 -13.31 -11.93 -4.94
CA PHE A 52 -12.26 -12.67 -4.22
C PHE A 52 -12.57 -14.17 -4.05
N GLY A 53 -13.80 -14.60 -4.32
CA GLY A 53 -14.27 -15.96 -4.05
C GLY A 53 -14.71 -16.15 -2.60
N ALA A 54 -14.59 -17.39 -2.11
CA ALA A 54 -14.88 -17.71 -0.72
C ALA A 54 -13.73 -17.25 0.19
N PRO A 55 -14.01 -16.65 1.36
CA PRO A 55 -12.97 -16.28 2.31
C PRO A 55 -12.27 -17.52 2.88
N THR A 56 -10.96 -17.42 3.05
CA THR A 56 -10.14 -18.44 3.72
C THR A 56 -10.57 -18.62 5.17
N THR A 57 -10.95 -17.53 5.84
CA THR A 57 -11.42 -17.56 7.22
C THR A 57 -12.53 -16.54 7.44
N ILE A 58 -13.54 -16.95 8.22
CA ILE A 58 -14.63 -16.10 8.68
C ILE A 58 -14.59 -16.08 10.21
N ILE A 59 -14.49 -14.89 10.79
CA ILE A 59 -14.59 -14.68 12.24
C ILE A 59 -15.90 -13.94 12.50
N GLU A 60 -16.85 -14.61 13.13
CA GLU A 60 -18.11 -13.99 13.54
C GLU A 60 -17.95 -13.32 14.91
N ARG A 61 -18.50 -12.11 15.03
CA ARG A 61 -18.59 -11.35 16.27
C ARG A 61 -20.04 -10.90 16.46
N GLU A 62 -20.37 -10.40 17.65
CA GLU A 62 -21.75 -10.03 18.01
C GLU A 62 -22.41 -9.04 17.04
N SER A 63 -21.64 -8.11 16.46
CA SER A 63 -22.17 -7.03 15.60
C SER A 63 -21.56 -6.98 14.20
N ASP A 64 -20.55 -7.81 13.94
CA ASP A 64 -19.72 -7.73 12.75
C ASP A 64 -19.16 -9.10 12.38
N LYS A 65 -18.77 -9.25 11.11
CA LYS A 65 -18.07 -10.42 10.59
C LYS A 65 -16.75 -9.96 10.00
N ILE A 66 -15.70 -10.76 10.18
CA ILE A 66 -14.41 -10.50 9.55
C ILE A 66 -14.16 -11.59 8.53
N PHE A 67 -14.02 -11.20 7.27
CA PHE A 67 -13.59 -12.08 6.20
C PHE A 67 -12.10 -11.88 5.96
N ILE A 68 -11.35 -12.98 5.91
CA ILE A 68 -9.93 -13.00 5.64
C ILE A 68 -9.72 -13.80 4.37
N PHE A 69 -9.07 -13.19 3.39
CA PHE A 69 -8.66 -13.82 2.15
C PHE A 69 -7.14 -13.88 2.13
N GLU A 70 -6.59 -15.06 1.89
CA GLU A 70 -5.15 -15.26 1.83
C GLU A 70 -4.73 -15.60 0.40
N LYS A 71 -3.64 -14.96 -0.04
CA LYS A 71 -3.00 -15.25 -1.31
C LYS A 71 -1.52 -15.54 -1.06
N GLN A 72 -1.09 -16.74 -1.41
CA GLN A 72 0.30 -17.16 -1.30
C GLN A 72 0.97 -17.13 -2.67
N GLU A 73 2.19 -16.62 -2.71
CA GLU A 73 3.01 -16.51 -3.91
C GLU A 73 4.46 -16.91 -3.60
N GLU A 74 4.95 -17.93 -4.30
CA GLU A 74 6.36 -18.33 -4.20
C GLU A 74 7.23 -17.38 -5.04
N LEU A 75 8.05 -16.58 -4.37
CA LEU A 75 9.00 -15.70 -5.02
C LEU A 75 10.29 -16.49 -5.30
N LYS A 76 10.54 -16.73 -6.58
CA LYS A 76 11.71 -17.47 -7.06
C LYS A 76 13.00 -16.71 -6.79
N SER A 77 14.05 -17.48 -6.57
CA SER A 77 15.43 -16.99 -6.50
C SER A 77 15.84 -16.34 -7.82
N THR A 78 16.39 -15.15 -7.73
CA THR A 78 16.85 -14.31 -8.85
C THR A 78 18.29 -13.87 -8.62
N GLU A 79 19.06 -13.77 -9.70
CA GLU A 79 20.42 -13.25 -9.63
C GLU A 79 20.41 -11.77 -9.25
N ILE A 80 21.20 -11.41 -8.25
CA ILE A 80 21.35 -10.02 -7.83
C ILE A 80 22.44 -9.39 -8.69
N SER A 81 22.04 -8.51 -9.62
CA SER A 81 22.98 -7.77 -10.45
C SER A 81 23.80 -6.79 -9.62
N GLN A 82 25.10 -7.05 -9.46
CA GLN A 82 26.01 -6.24 -8.63
C GLN A 82 26.73 -5.11 -9.39
N GLY A 83 26.49 -4.95 -10.70
CA GLY A 83 27.03 -3.85 -11.50
C GLY A 83 28.57 -3.78 -11.58
N LYS A 84 29.32 -4.83 -11.19
CA LYS A 84 30.78 -4.88 -11.19
C LYS A 84 31.32 -6.14 -11.88
N LEU A 85 32.51 -6.00 -12.47
CA LEU A 85 33.33 -7.03 -13.15
C LEU A 85 33.95 -8.06 -12.16
N ALA A 86 33.19 -8.64 -11.22
CA ALA A 86 33.74 -9.65 -10.30
C ALA A 86 32.74 -10.75 -9.89
N LEU A 87 33.20 -12.00 -10.11
CA LEU A 87 32.97 -13.31 -9.45
C LEU A 87 31.53 -13.83 -9.25
N ASP A 88 31.45 -15.13 -8.92
CA ASP A 88 30.26 -16.01 -8.98
C ASP A 88 28.92 -15.34 -8.61
N PRO A 89 27.83 -15.63 -9.35
CA PRO A 89 26.53 -14.99 -9.18
C PRO A 89 25.96 -15.19 -7.77
N ILE A 90 25.51 -14.11 -7.14
CA ILE A 90 24.78 -14.16 -5.86
C ILE A 90 23.29 -14.28 -6.15
N MET A 91 22.68 -15.34 -5.64
CA MET A 91 21.25 -15.63 -5.79
C MET A 91 20.46 -15.10 -4.58
N SER A 92 19.33 -14.44 -4.84
CA SER A 92 18.39 -14.08 -3.79
C SER A 92 17.75 -15.35 -3.18
N PRO A 93 17.46 -15.38 -1.87
CA PRO A 93 16.79 -16.53 -1.27
C PRO A 93 15.38 -16.67 -1.84
N LYS A 94 14.91 -17.90 -1.98
CA LYS A 94 13.49 -18.16 -2.24
C LYS A 94 12.69 -17.79 -1.00
N VAL A 95 11.56 -17.10 -1.19
CA VAL A 95 10.66 -16.73 -0.09
C VAL A 95 9.21 -17.00 -0.47
N MET A 96 8.42 -17.43 0.50
CA MET A 96 6.97 -17.50 0.35
C MET A 96 6.39 -16.15 0.80
N LYS A 97 5.67 -15.48 -0.11
CA LYS A 97 4.93 -14.26 0.20
C LYS A 97 3.48 -14.63 0.49
N THR A 98 2.97 -14.20 1.64
CA THR A 98 1.56 -14.35 2.02
C THR A 98 0.93 -12.98 2.14
N GLU A 99 -0.06 -12.70 1.30
CA GLU A 99 -0.88 -11.49 1.35
C GLU A 99 -2.22 -11.81 2.02
N ARG A 100 -2.58 -11.08 3.08
CA ARG A 100 -3.87 -11.21 3.76
C ARG A 100 -4.72 -9.96 3.52
N TYR A 101 -5.90 -10.15 2.93
CA TYR A 101 -6.91 -9.12 2.76
C TYR A 101 -8.01 -9.33 3.79
N ILE A 102 -8.17 -8.37 4.70
CA ILE A 102 -9.09 -8.48 5.84
C ILE A 102 -10.20 -7.46 5.67
N PHE A 103 -11.44 -7.92 5.67
CA PHE A 103 -12.63 -7.08 5.51
C PHE A 103 -13.53 -7.24 6.74
N THR A 104 -13.84 -6.13 7.40
CA THR A 104 -14.86 -6.11 8.44
C THR A 104 -16.19 -5.70 7.83
N ILE A 105 -17.20 -6.54 8.04
CA ILE A 105 -18.53 -6.43 7.47
C ILE A 105 -19.52 -6.26 8.61
N ARG A 106 -20.44 -5.31 8.45
CA ARG A 106 -21.58 -5.10 9.34
C ARG A 106 -22.82 -4.97 8.47
N GLU A 107 -23.86 -5.74 8.79
CA GLU A 107 -25.13 -5.74 8.04
C GLU A 107 -24.93 -5.97 6.52
N GLY A 108 -23.97 -6.82 6.15
CA GLY A 108 -23.65 -7.12 4.75
C GLY A 108 -22.86 -6.02 4.01
N ILE A 109 -22.44 -4.96 4.71
CA ILE A 109 -21.68 -3.82 4.16
C ILE A 109 -20.27 -3.79 4.75
N ILE A 110 -19.27 -3.55 3.90
CA ILE A 110 -17.87 -3.43 4.32
C ILE A 110 -17.65 -2.07 4.99
N ILE A 111 -17.30 -2.11 6.29
CA ILE A 111 -17.03 -0.92 7.10
C ILE A 111 -15.53 -0.65 7.27
N ARG A 112 -14.68 -1.68 7.12
CA ARG A 112 -13.23 -1.55 7.28
C ARG A 112 -12.50 -2.55 6.39
N THR A 113 -11.35 -2.12 5.90
CA THR A 113 -10.39 -2.95 5.15
C THR A 113 -9.04 -2.93 5.86
N ASN A 114 -8.31 -4.03 5.83
CA ASN A 114 -6.93 -4.12 6.22
C ASN A 114 -6.15 -5.01 5.25
N PHE A 115 -4.85 -4.76 5.13
CA PHE A 115 -3.93 -5.47 4.27
C PHE A 115 -2.67 -5.76 5.05
N GLU A 116 -2.29 -7.03 5.09
CA GLU A 116 -1.07 -7.51 5.72
C GLU A 116 -0.28 -8.32 4.70
N GLU A 117 1.04 -8.14 4.72
CA GLU A 117 1.96 -8.89 3.89
C GLU A 117 3.04 -9.51 4.77
N GLU A 118 3.32 -10.79 4.55
CA GLU A 118 4.27 -11.57 5.32
C GLU A 118 5.20 -12.33 4.37
N TYR A 119 6.48 -12.42 4.73
CA TYR A 119 7.51 -13.08 3.94
C TYR A 119 8.20 -14.14 4.78
N GLU A 120 8.00 -15.40 4.42
CA GLU A 120 8.65 -16.52 5.06
C GLU A 120 9.83 -17.00 4.22
N ARG A 121 10.98 -17.17 4.88
CA ARG A 121 12.18 -17.74 4.26
C ARG A 121 12.19 -19.25 4.51
N TYR A 122 12.61 -20.00 3.51
CA TYR A 122 12.90 -21.44 3.64
C TYR A 122 14.24 -21.69 4.34
#